data_AF-A0A0W8FE65-F1
#
_entry.id   AF-A0A0W8FE65-F1
#
_cell.length_a   1.000
_cell.length_b   1.000
_cell.length_c   1.000
_cell.angle_alpha   90.00
_cell.angle_beta   90.00
_cell.angle_gamma   90.00
#
_symmetry.space_group_name_H-M   'P 1'
#
loop_
_entity.id
_entity.type
_entity.pdbx_description
1 polymer ?
#
loop_
_entity_poly.entity_id
_entity_poly.type
_entity_poly.pdbx_seq_one_letter_code
_entity_poly.pdbx_strand_id
1 'polypeptide(L)'
;MNKRIKVTANKNLADIVVKYDLKIDEAIRFREGEKPTMKMTANAFEAFIGAIHCAEGINKAREVILGIFVEELRNFDPEGNYKGRLQEHIARYSLGELIYRSSESGPGHKKAWAAAIYLNGEEIAQGVGYSKKRAEINAAREALQTLNAG
;
A
#
# COMPACT_ATOMS: atom_id res chain seq x y z
N MET A 1 5.06 -5.55 3.65
CA MET A 1 4.56 -4.18 3.85
C MET A 1 3.69 -3.80 2.66
N ASN A 2 2.39 -3.59 2.87
CA ASN A 2 1.40 -3.30 1.81
C ASN A 2 1.63 -1.90 1.22
N LYS A 3 1.53 -1.71 -0.10
CA LYS A 3 1.83 -0.42 -0.77
C LYS A 3 0.94 0.73 -0.26
N ARG A 4 -0.26 0.44 0.26
CA ARG A 4 -1.15 1.43 0.92
C ARG A 4 -0.48 2.15 2.10
N ILE A 5 0.22 1.41 2.97
CA ILE A 5 0.96 1.95 4.13
C ILE A 5 2.13 2.83 3.67
N LYS A 6 2.64 2.61 2.45
CA LYS A 6 3.70 3.45 1.90
C LYS A 6 3.17 4.85 1.61
N VAL A 7 2.02 4.99 0.93
CA VAL A 7 1.48 6.29 0.50
C VAL A 7 1.11 7.18 1.69
N THR A 8 0.57 6.60 2.76
CA THR A 8 0.18 7.32 3.99
C THR A 8 1.30 7.39 5.04
N ALA A 9 2.52 6.97 4.70
CA ALA A 9 3.64 7.13 5.63
C ALA A 9 3.96 8.62 5.79
N ASN A 10 4.24 9.07 7.02
CA ASN A 10 4.49 10.48 7.33
C ASN A 10 5.50 11.15 6.40
N LYS A 11 6.56 10.45 6.00
CA LYS A 11 7.53 10.97 5.03
C LYS A 11 6.87 11.34 3.70
N ASN A 12 6.02 10.46 3.17
CA ASN A 12 5.38 10.67 1.87
C ASN A 12 4.33 11.77 1.92
N LEU A 13 3.59 11.93 3.03
CA LEU A 13 2.65 13.03 3.19
C LEU A 13 3.36 14.39 3.25
N ALA A 14 4.47 14.47 3.98
CA ALA A 14 5.28 15.69 4.01
C ALA A 14 5.89 16.02 2.63
N ASP A 15 6.38 15.00 1.92
CA ASP A 15 6.92 15.17 0.57
C ASP A 15 5.84 15.67 -0.41
N ILE A 16 4.58 15.23 -0.28
CA ILE A 16 3.45 15.68 -1.10
C ILE A 16 3.11 17.15 -0.87
N VAL A 17 3.15 17.60 0.39
CA VAL A 17 2.93 19.03 0.72
C VAL A 17 3.91 19.92 -0.02
N VAL A 18 5.19 19.54 -0.04
CA VAL A 18 6.24 20.29 -0.74
C VAL A 18 6.13 20.13 -2.26
N LYS A 19 5.94 18.90 -2.75
CA LYS A 19 5.88 18.58 -4.19
C LYS A 19 4.80 19.37 -4.93
N TYR A 20 3.63 19.52 -4.32
CA TYR A 20 2.50 20.23 -4.92
C TYR A 20 2.31 21.64 -4.37
N ASP A 21 3.30 22.16 -3.62
CA ASP A 21 3.29 23.50 -3.03
C ASP A 21 1.98 23.82 -2.29
N LEU A 22 1.51 22.90 -1.45
CA LEU A 22 0.21 23.02 -0.77
C LEU A 22 0.20 24.08 0.35
N LYS A 23 1.36 24.66 0.68
CA LYS A 23 1.55 25.70 1.72
C LYS A 23 1.07 25.32 3.12
N ILE A 24 0.84 24.02 3.37
CA ILE A 24 0.37 23.53 4.68
C ILE A 24 1.45 23.69 5.74
N ASP A 25 2.71 23.51 5.38
CA ASP A 25 3.88 23.69 6.25
C ASP A 25 4.06 25.15 6.69
N GLU A 26 3.71 26.12 5.85
CA GLU A 26 3.74 27.56 6.18
C GLU A 26 2.64 27.96 7.18
N ALA A 27 1.55 27.21 7.24
CA ALA A 27 0.45 27.44 8.18
C ALA A 27 0.71 26.86 9.58
N ILE A 28 1.77 26.07 9.77
CA ILE A 28 2.08 25.43 11.06
C ILE A 28 2.64 26.48 12.02
N ARG A 29 1.99 26.61 13.18
CA ARG A 29 2.53 27.39 14.29
C ARG A 29 3.43 26.51 15.16
N PHE A 30 4.68 26.92 15.31
CA PHE A 30 5.71 26.26 16.12
C PHE A 30 6.41 27.29 17.00
N ARG A 31 7.28 26.83 17.92
CA ARG A 31 7.99 27.72 18.85
C ARG A 31 9.00 28.59 18.10
N GLU A 32 9.24 29.80 18.61
CA GLU A 32 10.22 30.72 18.03
C GLU A 32 11.61 30.07 17.95
N GLY A 33 12.25 30.18 16.77
CA GLY A 33 13.55 29.54 16.49
C GLY A 33 13.49 28.09 15.99
N GLU A 34 12.32 27.46 15.96
CA GLU A 34 12.16 26.11 15.39
C GLU A 34 11.80 26.14 13.89
N LYS A 35 11.73 24.96 13.26
CA LYS A 35 11.19 24.76 11.91
C LYS A 35 10.25 23.55 11.92
N PRO A 36 9.21 23.52 11.08
CA PRO A 36 8.29 22.41 11.05
C PRO A 36 9.02 21.14 10.60
N THR A 37 8.88 20.08 11.40
CA THR A 37 9.45 18.76 11.07
C THR A 37 8.57 18.04 10.04
N MET A 38 9.12 17.07 9.31
CA MET A 38 8.33 16.22 8.40
C MET A 38 7.12 15.57 9.10
N LYS A 39 7.26 15.17 10.36
CA LYS A 39 6.16 14.60 11.14
C LYS A 39 5.07 15.65 11.41
N MET A 40 5.45 16.88 11.74
CA MET A 40 4.49 17.97 11.94
C MET A 40 3.76 18.31 10.64
N THR A 41 4.47 18.35 9.52
CA THR A 41 3.88 18.58 8.19
C THR A 41 2.90 17.47 7.82
N ALA A 42 3.26 16.20 8.04
CA ALA A 42 2.36 15.08 7.80
C ALA A 42 1.09 15.15 8.67
N ASN A 43 1.25 15.43 9.97
CA ASN A 43 0.12 15.57 10.88
C ASN A 43 -0.78 16.77 10.50
N ALA A 44 -0.18 17.89 10.06
CA ALA A 44 -0.92 19.06 9.61
C ALA A 44 -1.71 18.76 8.32
N PHE A 45 -1.14 17.99 7.41
CA PHE A 45 -1.85 17.49 6.22
C PHE A 45 -3.05 16.63 6.61
N GLU A 46 -2.88 15.66 7.52
CA GLU A 46 -3.99 14.82 8.00
C GLU A 46 -5.06 15.66 8.72
N ALA A 47 -4.66 16.62 9.53
CA ALA A 47 -5.58 17.54 10.21
C ALA A 47 -6.36 18.41 9.22
N PHE A 48 -5.72 18.88 8.15
CA PHE A 48 -6.37 19.63 7.08
C PHE A 48 -7.42 18.80 6.36
N ILE A 49 -7.10 17.55 5.99
CA ILE A 49 -8.07 16.62 5.40
C ILE A 49 -9.22 16.32 6.38
N GLY A 50 -8.91 16.13 7.67
CA GLY A 50 -9.91 15.96 8.73
C GLY A 50 -10.84 17.17 8.86
N ALA A 51 -10.30 18.40 8.77
CA ALA A 51 -11.09 19.62 8.80
C ALA A 51 -12.05 19.71 7.60
N ILE A 52 -11.59 19.38 6.39
CA ILE A 52 -12.47 19.30 5.20
C ILE A 52 -13.57 18.26 5.43
N HIS A 53 -13.23 17.08 5.97
CA HIS A 53 -14.23 16.05 6.26
C HIS A 53 -15.29 16.55 7.26
N CYS A 54 -14.88 17.23 8.32
CA CYS A 54 -15.80 17.78 9.32
C CYS A 54 -16.67 18.92 8.76
N ALA A 55 -16.14 19.75 7.87
CA ALA A 55 -16.86 20.90 7.31
C ALA A 55 -17.77 20.54 6.13
N GLU A 56 -17.28 19.71 5.20
CA GLU A 56 -17.88 19.49 3.88
C GLU A 56 -18.25 18.00 3.63
N GLY A 57 -18.01 17.14 4.62
CA GLY A 57 -18.33 15.72 4.55
C GLY A 57 -17.31 14.86 3.78
N ILE A 58 -17.56 13.55 3.78
CA ILE A 58 -16.63 12.54 3.24
C ILE A 58 -16.41 12.65 1.73
N ASN A 59 -17.42 13.07 0.97
CA ASN A 59 -17.33 13.14 -0.49
C ASN A 59 -16.37 14.24 -0.93
N LYS A 60 -16.45 15.44 -0.31
CA LYS A 60 -15.53 16.54 -0.62
C LYS A 60 -14.11 16.22 -0.15
N ALA A 61 -13.93 15.63 1.03
CA ALA A 61 -12.62 15.17 1.48
C ALA A 61 -11.99 14.16 0.51
N ARG A 62 -12.78 13.20 0.02
CA ARG A 62 -12.34 12.23 -0.98
C ARG A 62 -11.92 12.88 -2.30
N GLU A 63 -12.71 13.83 -2.80
CA GLU A 63 -12.40 14.58 -4.02
C GLU A 63 -11.03 15.27 -3.91
N VAL A 64 -10.79 15.98 -2.79
CA VAL A 64 -9.52 16.68 -2.53
C VAL A 64 -8.35 15.71 -2.47
N ILE A 65 -8.47 14.60 -1.72
CA ILE A 65 -7.42 13.59 -1.64
C ILE A 65 -7.12 13.00 -3.03
N LEU A 66 -8.16 12.63 -3.80
CA LEU A 66 -7.96 12.04 -5.13
C LEU A 66 -7.30 13.02 -6.11
N GLY A 67 -7.61 14.32 -6.00
CA GLY A 67 -6.95 15.37 -6.78
C GLY A 67 -5.46 15.50 -6.45
N ILE A 68 -5.11 15.52 -5.15
CA ILE A 68 -3.72 15.65 -4.69
C ILE A 68 -2.87 14.43 -5.09
N PHE A 69 -3.42 13.22 -4.98
CA PHE A 69 -2.68 11.98 -5.22
C PHE A 69 -2.81 11.45 -6.65
N VAL A 70 -3.25 12.28 -7.61
CA VAL A 70 -3.56 11.80 -8.97
C VAL A 70 -2.37 11.14 -9.66
N GLU A 71 -1.16 11.68 -9.53
CA GLU A 71 0.04 11.10 -10.13
C GLU A 71 0.51 9.83 -9.40
N GLU A 72 0.39 9.80 -8.09
CA GLU A 72 0.69 8.63 -7.26
C GLU A 72 -0.26 7.47 -7.59
N LEU A 73 -1.53 7.78 -7.87
CA LEU A 73 -2.54 6.82 -8.32
C LEU A 73 -2.30 6.37 -9.77
N ARG A 74 -1.88 7.26 -10.68
CA ARG A 74 -1.49 6.88 -12.05
C ARG A 74 -0.32 5.91 -12.08
N ASN A 75 0.65 6.12 -11.20
CA ASN A 75 1.83 5.26 -11.07
C ASN A 75 1.59 4.05 -10.14
N PHE A 76 0.39 3.92 -9.57
CA PHE A 76 0.05 2.77 -8.77
C PHE A 76 -0.14 1.56 -9.67
N ASP A 77 0.77 0.59 -9.56
CA ASP A 77 0.61 -0.73 -10.16
C ASP A 77 -0.24 -1.63 -9.23
N PRO A 78 -1.54 -1.83 -9.55
CA PRO A 78 -2.44 -2.67 -8.76
C PRO A 78 -2.10 -4.15 -8.87
N GLU A 79 -1.51 -4.58 -9.99
CA GLU A 79 -1.08 -5.97 -10.19
C GLU A 79 0.09 -6.31 -9.27
N GLY A 80 0.97 -5.35 -9.00
CA GLY A 80 2.05 -5.53 -8.04
C GLY A 80 1.62 -5.60 -6.58
N ASN A 81 0.32 -5.47 -6.26
CA ASN A 81 -0.19 -5.46 -4.88
C ASN A 81 -1.10 -6.67 -4.52
N TYR A 82 -1.07 -7.77 -5.26
CA TYR A 82 -1.85 -8.97 -4.92
C TYR A 82 -1.51 -9.52 -3.53
N LYS A 83 -0.23 -9.53 -3.12
CA LYS A 83 0.19 -9.98 -1.77
C LYS A 83 -0.48 -9.19 -0.64
N GLY A 84 -0.51 -7.86 -0.77
CA GLY A 84 -1.15 -6.97 0.20
C GLY A 84 -2.66 -7.13 0.21
N ARG A 85 -3.29 -7.26 -0.96
CA ARG A 85 -4.73 -7.50 -1.10
C ARG A 85 -5.14 -8.84 -0.48
N LEU A 86 -4.35 -9.89 -0.67
CA LEU A 86 -4.61 -11.19 -0.07
C LEU A 86 -4.53 -11.13 1.46
N GLN A 87 -3.49 -10.50 2.02
CA GLN A 87 -3.37 -10.30 3.47
C GLN A 87 -4.57 -9.54 4.04
N GLU A 88 -5.02 -8.48 3.37
CA GLU A 88 -6.20 -7.71 3.79
C GLU A 88 -7.48 -8.56 3.70
N HIS A 89 -7.64 -9.38 2.67
CA HIS A 89 -8.79 -10.28 2.52
C HIS A 89 -8.83 -11.32 3.65
N ILE A 90 -7.72 -12.02 3.91
CA ILE A 90 -7.62 -13.00 5.00
C ILE A 90 -7.92 -12.35 6.35
N ALA A 91 -7.35 -11.16 6.62
CA ALA A 91 -7.58 -10.45 7.88
C ALA A 91 -9.02 -9.95 8.02
N ARG A 92 -9.61 -9.42 6.96
CA ARG A 92 -10.98 -8.88 6.96
C ARG A 92 -12.02 -9.95 7.30
N TYR A 93 -11.82 -11.16 6.79
CA TYR A 93 -12.75 -12.28 6.99
C TYR A 93 -12.27 -13.26 8.08
N SER A 94 -11.20 -12.94 8.81
CA SER A 94 -10.61 -13.77 9.86
C SER A 94 -10.38 -15.22 9.42
N LEU A 95 -9.89 -15.43 8.19
CA LEU A 95 -9.75 -16.76 7.60
C LEU A 95 -8.58 -17.58 8.16
N GLY A 96 -7.75 -17.00 9.02
CA GLY A 96 -6.68 -17.68 9.74
C GLY A 96 -5.28 -17.37 9.24
N GLU A 97 -4.38 -18.34 9.34
CA GLU A 97 -2.94 -18.13 9.12
C GLU A 97 -2.54 -18.30 7.66
N LEU A 98 -1.88 -17.28 7.10
CA LEU A 98 -1.41 -17.25 5.72
C LEU A 98 0.13 -17.41 5.65
N ILE A 99 0.60 -18.48 5.00
CA ILE A 99 2.03 -18.80 4.88
C ILE A 99 2.44 -18.84 3.41
N TYR A 100 3.59 -18.25 3.10
CA TYR A 100 4.23 -18.32 1.78
C TYR A 100 5.44 -19.25 1.85
N ARG A 101 5.52 -20.22 0.94
CA ARG A 101 6.73 -21.01 0.71
C ARG A 101 7.24 -20.74 -0.69
N SER A 102 8.53 -20.56 -0.87
CA SER A 102 9.13 -20.30 -2.19
C SER A 102 10.36 -21.14 -2.40
N SER A 103 10.55 -21.60 -3.63
CA SER A 103 11.72 -22.34 -4.08
C SER A 103 12.28 -21.72 -5.34
N GLU A 104 13.56 -21.94 -5.57
CA GLU A 104 14.27 -21.55 -6.79
C GLU A 104 14.78 -22.78 -7.53
N SER A 105 14.81 -22.72 -8.85
CA SER A 105 15.33 -23.77 -9.70
C SER A 105 15.96 -23.19 -10.96
N GLY A 106 16.74 -24.01 -11.66
CA GLY A 106 17.39 -23.64 -12.92
C GLY A 106 18.76 -22.97 -12.75
N PRO A 107 19.56 -22.92 -13.84
CA PRO A 107 20.91 -22.35 -13.83
C PRO A 107 20.85 -20.82 -13.70
N GLY A 108 21.94 -20.18 -13.24
CA GLY A 108 21.95 -18.75 -12.88
C GLY A 108 21.44 -17.78 -13.95
N HIS A 109 21.60 -18.10 -15.23
CA HIS A 109 21.12 -17.30 -16.37
C HIS A 109 19.68 -17.63 -16.82
N LYS A 110 19.04 -18.65 -16.22
CA LYS A 110 17.63 -19.04 -16.41
C LYS A 110 16.99 -19.45 -15.07
N LYS A 111 17.14 -18.57 -14.07
CA LYS A 111 16.60 -18.82 -12.74
C LYS A 111 15.08 -18.72 -12.76
N ALA A 112 14.40 -19.79 -12.37
CA ALA A 112 12.97 -19.85 -12.16
C ALA A 112 12.67 -19.86 -10.67
N TRP A 113 11.58 -19.20 -10.28
CA TRP A 113 11.06 -19.20 -8.93
C TRP A 113 9.65 -19.75 -8.92
N ALA A 114 9.35 -20.57 -7.92
CA ALA A 114 8.00 -21.01 -7.60
C ALA A 114 7.64 -20.53 -6.19
N ALA A 115 6.37 -20.20 -5.99
CA ALA A 115 5.81 -19.87 -4.69
C ALA A 115 4.47 -20.59 -4.51
N ALA A 116 4.24 -21.15 -3.33
CA ALA A 116 2.99 -21.74 -2.90
C ALA A 116 2.46 -20.98 -1.68
N ILE A 117 1.14 -20.83 -1.62
CA ILE A 117 0.43 -20.16 -0.53
C ILE A 117 -0.40 -21.19 0.22
N TYR A 118 -0.23 -21.19 1.53
CA TYR A 118 -0.98 -22.04 2.44
C TYR A 118 -1.87 -21.18 3.33
N LEU A 119 -3.14 -21.58 3.49
CA LEU A 119 -4.08 -21.01 4.43
C LEU A 119 -4.48 -22.11 5.41
N ASN A 120 -4.23 -21.90 6.70
CA ASN A 120 -4.46 -22.90 7.76
C ASN A 120 -3.81 -24.27 7.46
N GLY A 121 -2.65 -24.26 6.81
CA GLY A 121 -1.90 -25.46 6.44
C GLY A 121 -2.31 -26.12 5.12
N GLU A 122 -3.43 -25.71 4.51
CA GLU A 122 -3.87 -26.20 3.20
C GLU A 122 -3.30 -25.31 2.09
N GLU A 123 -2.79 -25.92 1.02
CA GLU A 123 -2.30 -25.18 -0.13
C GLU A 123 -3.47 -24.68 -0.98
N ILE A 124 -3.58 -23.36 -1.15
CA ILE A 124 -4.70 -22.74 -1.88
C ILE A 124 -4.31 -22.15 -3.24
N ALA A 125 -3.02 -21.96 -3.49
CA ALA A 125 -2.52 -21.43 -4.76
C ALA A 125 -1.02 -21.63 -4.94
N GLN A 126 -0.60 -21.64 -6.21
CA GLN A 126 0.79 -21.59 -6.63
C GLN A 126 1.02 -20.50 -7.68
N GLY A 127 2.27 -20.07 -7.82
CA GLY A 127 2.68 -19.12 -8.85
C GLY A 127 4.16 -19.21 -9.16
N VAL A 128 4.51 -18.94 -10.42
CA VAL A 128 5.89 -18.97 -10.91
C VAL A 128 6.35 -17.59 -11.38
N GLY A 129 7.65 -17.33 -11.39
CA GLY A 129 8.20 -16.08 -11.91
C GLY A 129 9.72 -16.08 -12.07
N TYR A 130 10.24 -15.07 -12.75
CA TYR A 130 11.69 -14.87 -12.94
C TYR A 130 12.39 -14.31 -11.68
N SER A 131 11.63 -14.01 -10.63
CA SER A 131 12.14 -13.59 -9.33
C SER A 131 11.23 -14.10 -8.23
N LYS A 132 11.76 -14.27 -7.01
CA LYS A 132 10.98 -14.64 -5.81
C LYS A 132 9.75 -13.77 -5.66
N LYS A 133 9.94 -12.45 -5.76
CA LYS A 133 8.85 -11.46 -5.64
C LYS A 133 7.77 -11.67 -6.70
N ARG A 134 8.12 -11.94 -7.96
CA ARG A 134 7.14 -12.16 -9.02
C ARG A 134 6.37 -13.46 -8.81
N ALA A 135 7.05 -14.54 -8.39
CA ALA A 135 6.40 -15.80 -8.05
C ALA A 135 5.38 -15.63 -6.91
N GLU A 136 5.75 -14.93 -5.83
CA GLU A 136 4.84 -14.64 -4.71
C GLU A 136 3.63 -13.78 -5.12
N ILE A 137 3.83 -12.76 -5.97
CA ILE A 137 2.73 -11.93 -6.48
C ILE A 137 1.77 -12.75 -7.34
N ASN A 138 2.31 -13.62 -8.20
CA ASN A 138 1.50 -14.50 -9.05
C ASN A 138 0.71 -15.51 -8.22
N ALA A 139 1.33 -16.14 -7.22
CA ALA A 139 0.63 -17.03 -6.30
C ALA A 139 -0.49 -16.30 -5.54
N ALA A 140 -0.25 -15.06 -5.12
CA ALA A 140 -1.26 -14.25 -4.43
C ALA A 140 -2.41 -13.84 -5.33
N ARG A 141 -2.16 -13.65 -6.63
CA ARG A 141 -3.22 -13.40 -7.63
C ARG A 141 -4.13 -14.61 -7.76
N GLU A 142 -3.55 -15.80 -7.91
CA GLU A 142 -4.30 -17.07 -8.00
C GLU A 142 -5.10 -17.33 -6.72
N ALA A 143 -4.49 -17.16 -5.53
CA ALA A 143 -5.19 -17.33 -4.25
C ALA A 143 -6.42 -16.41 -4.12
N LEU A 144 -6.30 -15.14 -4.52
CA LEU A 144 -7.43 -14.22 -4.52
C LEU A 144 -8.52 -14.63 -5.52
N GLN A 145 -8.17 -15.26 -6.65
CA GLN A 145 -9.18 -15.78 -7.59
C GLN A 145 -9.90 -16.97 -6.97
N THR A 146 -9.17 -17.92 -6.39
CA THR A 146 -9.75 -19.08 -5.68
C THR A 146 -10.71 -18.65 -4.57
N LEU A 147 -10.30 -17.70 -3.72
CA LEU A 147 -11.11 -17.23 -2.59
C LEU A 147 -12.35 -16.40 -2.98
N ASN A 148 -12.38 -15.82 -4.19
CA ASN A 148 -13.54 -15.07 -4.68
C ASN A 148 -14.49 -15.93 -5.53
N ALA A 149 -14.10 -17.16 -5.89
CA ALA A 149 -14.89 -18.07 -6.71
C ALA A 149 -15.80 -19.02 -5.89
N GLY A 150 -15.71 -18.98 -4.56
CA GLY A 150 -16.60 -19.67 -3.62
C GLY A 150 -17.44 -18.68 -2.82
#